data_AF-A0ABD2NUK6-F1
#
_entry.id   AF-A0ABD2NUK6-F1
#
_cell.length_a   1.000
_cell.length_b   1.000
_cell.length_c   1.000
_cell.angle_alpha   90.00
_cell.angle_beta   90.00
_cell.angle_gamma   90.00
#
_symmetry.space_group_name_H-M   'P 1'
#
loop_
_entity.id
_entity.type
_entity.pdbx_description
1 polymer ?
#
loop_
_entity_poly.entity_id
_entity_poly.type
_entity_poly.pdbx_seq_one_letter_code
_entity_poly.pdbx_strand_id
1 'polypeptide(L)'
;MFTSVNTPFPNGFNERLNQTLVNKLRCTINEKNNKCAWTSIAQTCVNKYNSTEHTVTKFSPKYLLYGGHTSMLPTELKINDNSNKLEEDIRKALENSIRYHNYNKKLYNKNKIDYDKVGDT
;
A
#
# COMPACT_ATOMS: atom_id res chain seq x y z
N MET A 1 5.07 2.08 -18.92
CA MET A 1 3.99 3.03 -18.57
C MET A 1 4.51 4.43 -18.79
N PHE A 2 3.86 5.22 -19.63
CA PHE A 2 4.20 6.62 -19.84
C PHE A 2 3.14 7.48 -19.15
N THR A 3 3.56 8.36 -18.25
CA THR A 3 2.68 9.39 -17.69
C THR A 3 2.66 10.58 -18.65
N SER A 4 1.51 11.23 -18.82
CA SER A 4 1.46 12.48 -19.57
C SER A 4 2.37 13.52 -18.92
N VAL A 5 2.86 14.45 -19.74
CA VAL A 5 3.75 15.53 -19.30
C VAL A 5 3.03 16.32 -18.21
N ASN A 6 3.69 16.55 -17.07
CA ASN A 6 3.16 17.28 -15.91
C ASN A 6 1.89 16.69 -15.26
N THR A 7 1.58 15.41 -15.47
CA THR A 7 0.52 14.72 -14.71
C THR A 7 1.10 13.73 -13.71
N PRO A 8 1.26 14.10 -12.42
CA PRO A 8 1.74 13.17 -11.38
C PRO A 8 0.64 12.20 -10.90
N PHE A 9 -0.63 12.60 -11.07
CA PHE A 9 -1.81 11.87 -10.60
C PHE A 9 -1.89 10.37 -10.95
N PRO A 10 -1.63 9.92 -12.20
CA PRO A 10 -1.75 8.51 -12.55
C PRO A 10 -0.77 7.60 -11.79
N ASN A 11 0.24 8.14 -11.12
CA ASN A 11 1.24 7.37 -10.37
C ASN A 11 1.21 7.59 -8.85
N GLY A 12 0.16 8.21 -8.30
CA GLY A 12 0.08 8.58 -6.88
C GLY A 12 0.23 7.40 -5.89
N PHE A 13 -0.15 6.18 -6.28
CA PHE A 13 0.11 4.98 -5.46
C PHE A 13 1.60 4.67 -5.32
N ASN A 14 2.35 4.74 -6.43
CA ASN A 14 3.80 4.56 -6.42
C ASN A 14 4.49 5.67 -5.64
N GLU A 15 4.01 6.92 -5.76
CA GLU A 15 4.53 8.05 -4.98
C GLU A 15 4.36 7.83 -3.47
N ARG A 16 3.16 7.42 -3.03
CA ARG A 16 2.89 7.14 -1.61
C ARG A 16 3.72 5.98 -1.07
N LEU A 17 3.90 4.93 -1.87
CA LEU A 17 4.75 3.78 -1.53
C LEU A 17 6.21 4.22 -1.39
N ASN A 18 6.73 4.92 -2.38
CA ASN A 18 8.12 5.41 -2.39
C ASN A 18 8.39 6.34 -1.21
N GLN A 19 7.46 7.24 -0.89
CA GLN A 19 7.56 8.11 0.29
C GLN A 19 7.68 7.29 1.58
N THR A 20 6.86 6.25 1.73
CA THR A 20 6.89 5.37 2.91
C THR A 20 8.21 4.60 3.02
N LEU A 21 8.72 4.07 1.92
CA LEU A 21 9.98 3.32 1.90
C LEU A 21 11.19 4.21 2.19
N VAL A 22 11.26 5.40 1.59
CA VAL A 22 12.35 6.36 1.83
C VAL A 22 12.36 6.81 3.29
N ASN A 23 11.18 7.07 3.88
CA ASN A 23 11.09 7.43 5.29
C ASN A 23 11.59 6.29 6.20
N LYS A 24 11.17 5.04 5.94
CA LYS A 24 11.67 3.88 6.69
C LYS A 24 13.18 3.72 6.56
N LEU A 25 13.73 3.89 5.36
CA LEU A 25 15.16 3.83 5.09
C LEU A 25 15.92 4.88 5.91
N ARG A 26 15.46 6.14 5.89
CA ARG A 26 16.05 7.24 6.68
C ARG A 26 16.03 6.93 8.18
N CYS A 27 14.90 6.46 8.71
CA CYS A 27 14.79 6.07 10.12
C CYS A 27 15.77 4.95 10.48
N THR A 28 15.84 3.88 9.67
CA THR A 28 16.73 2.73 9.95
C THR A 28 18.21 3.09 9.85
N ILE A 29 18.59 3.99 8.92
CA ILE A 29 19.96 4.52 8.84
C ILE A 29 20.30 5.34 10.08
N ASN A 30 19.37 6.17 10.56
CA ASN A 30 19.59 7.00 11.74
C ASN A 30 19.63 6.20 13.06
N GLU A 31 18.88 5.10 13.14
CA GLU A 31 18.87 4.20 14.31
C GLU A 31 20.15 3.34 14.41
N LYS A 32 20.71 2.91 13.28
CA LYS A 32 21.90 2.07 13.26
C LYS A 32 23.16 2.95 13.19
N ASN A 33 23.85 3.12 14.31
CA ASN A 33 25.18 3.74 14.38
C ASN A 33 26.28 2.98 13.58
N ASN A 34 25.96 1.80 13.03
CA ASN A 34 26.86 1.03 12.17
C ASN A 34 26.55 1.27 10.67
N LYS A 35 27.59 1.54 9.88
CA LYS A 35 27.52 1.71 8.43
C LYS A 35 27.17 0.38 7.74
N CYS A 36 25.89 0.06 7.66
CA CYS A 36 25.40 -1.03 6.84
C CYS A 36 25.23 -0.55 5.39
N ALA A 37 25.47 -1.42 4.41
CA ALA A 37 25.24 -1.07 3.00
C ALA A 37 23.77 -0.69 2.78
N TRP A 38 23.53 0.40 2.06
CA TRP A 38 22.18 0.93 1.81
C TRP A 38 21.27 -0.11 1.14
N THR A 39 21.84 -0.97 0.29
CA THR A 39 21.14 -2.06 -0.41
C THR A 39 20.54 -3.08 0.57
N SER A 40 21.30 -3.48 1.58
CA SER A 40 20.83 -4.41 2.63
C SER A 40 19.73 -3.80 3.49
N ILE A 41 19.82 -2.50 3.78
CA ILE A 41 18.78 -1.78 4.53
C ILE A 41 17.52 -1.66 3.67
N ALA A 42 17.65 -1.30 2.39
CA ALA A 42 16.54 -1.20 1.46
C ALA A 42 15.77 -2.53 1.36
N GLN A 43 16.47 -3.67 1.21
CA GLN A 43 15.84 -4.98 1.18
C GLN A 43 15.06 -5.29 2.46
N THR A 44 15.64 -4.93 3.62
CA THR A 44 14.99 -5.08 4.93
C THR A 44 13.73 -4.21 5.02
N CYS A 45 13.79 -2.96 4.58
CA CYS A 45 12.65 -2.04 4.58
C CYS A 45 11.51 -2.54 3.69
N VAL A 46 11.83 -3.06 2.50
CA VAL A 46 10.84 -3.64 1.57
C VAL A 46 10.19 -4.88 2.19
N ASN A 47 10.98 -5.80 2.74
CA ASN A 47 10.46 -7.00 3.38
C ASN A 47 9.54 -6.67 4.57
N LYS A 48 9.94 -5.68 5.38
CA LYS A 48 9.13 -5.20 6.51
C LYS A 48 7.86 -4.53 6.01
N TYR A 49 7.91 -3.70 4.97
CA TYR A 49 6.73 -3.10 4.36
C TYR A 49 5.73 -4.15 3.87
N ASN A 50 6.18 -5.11 3.06
CA ASN A 50 5.32 -6.17 2.52
C ASN A 50 4.70 -7.06 3.59
N SER A 51 5.32 -7.16 4.77
CA SER A 51 4.82 -7.96 5.89
C SER A 51 3.96 -7.17 6.89
N THR A 52 3.87 -5.84 6.74
CA THR A 52 3.08 -4.97 7.62
C THR A 52 1.65 -4.86 7.08
N GLU A 53 0.66 -4.90 7.96
CA GLU A 53 -0.73 -4.65 7.58
C GLU A 53 -0.95 -3.19 7.18
N HIS A 54 -1.65 -2.98 6.06
CA HIS A 54 -1.98 -1.64 5.60
C HIS A 54 -3.28 -1.14 6.23
N THR A 55 -3.34 0.16 6.54
CA THR A 55 -4.51 0.76 7.22
C THR A 55 -5.79 0.73 6.39
N VAL A 56 -5.65 0.80 5.05
CA VAL A 56 -6.77 0.78 4.10
C VAL A 56 -7.30 -0.64 3.91
N THR A 57 -6.46 -1.57 3.45
CA THR A 57 -6.89 -2.94 3.15
C THR A 57 -7.11 -3.77 4.41
N LYS A 58 -6.45 -3.43 5.52
CA LYS A 58 -6.35 -4.20 6.78
C LYS A 58 -5.55 -5.50 6.68
N PHE A 59 -4.89 -5.72 5.55
CA PHE A 59 -4.09 -6.92 5.30
C PHE A 59 -2.68 -6.54 4.86
N SER A 60 -1.72 -7.45 5.04
CA SER A 60 -0.37 -7.27 4.54
C SER A 60 -0.30 -7.58 3.03
N PRO A 61 0.50 -6.85 2.24
CA PRO A 61 0.67 -7.15 0.82
C PRO A 61 1.16 -8.57 0.55
N LYS A 62 2.06 -9.08 1.39
CA LYS A 62 2.60 -10.45 1.29
C LYS A 62 1.52 -11.51 1.50
N TYR A 63 0.60 -11.28 2.43
CA TYR A 63 -0.53 -12.19 2.68
C TYR A 63 -1.46 -12.24 1.47
N LEU A 64 -1.87 -11.08 0.95
CA LEU A 64 -2.79 -11.01 -0.21
C LEU A 64 -2.19 -11.63 -1.48
N LEU A 65 -0.86 -11.57 -1.65
CA LEU A 65 -0.20 -12.07 -2.86
C LEU A 65 0.12 -13.57 -2.81
N TYR A 66 0.58 -14.07 -1.66
CA TYR A 66 1.08 -15.45 -1.55
C TYR A 66 0.20 -16.37 -0.70
N GLY A 67 -0.87 -15.84 -0.08
CA GLY A 67 -1.69 -16.58 0.88
C GLY A 67 -0.95 -17.01 2.15
N GLY A 68 0.34 -16.64 2.26
CA GLY A 68 1.23 -17.07 3.33
C GLY A 68 1.02 -16.22 4.57
N HIS A 69 0.60 -16.87 5.66
CA HIS A 69 0.45 -16.28 6.98
C HIS A 69 1.73 -15.53 7.40
N THR A 70 1.64 -14.21 7.57
CA THR A 70 2.65 -13.38 8.24
C THR A 70 2.74 -13.63 9.75
N SER A 71 1.99 -14.61 10.27
CA SER A 71 2.07 -14.98 11.68
C SER A 71 3.34 -15.77 11.99
N MET A 72 4.00 -15.36 13.07
CA MET A 72 5.15 -16.02 13.71
C MET A 72 4.81 -17.41 14.28
N LEU A 73 3.61 -17.94 13.99
CA LEU A 73 3.21 -19.27 14.44
C LEU A 73 3.93 -20.35 13.59
N PRO A 74 4.46 -21.41 14.24
CA PRO A 74 5.04 -22.57 13.56
C PRO A 74 4.06 -23.19 12.56
N THR A 75 4.58 -23.64 11.42
CA THR A 75 3.82 -24.24 10.31
C THR A 75 2.95 -25.42 10.78
N GLU A 76 3.45 -26.21 11.73
CA GLU A 76 2.78 -27.39 12.32
C GLU A 76 1.44 -27.08 13.02
N LEU A 77 1.25 -25.85 13.49
CA LEU A 77 0.01 -25.43 14.18
C LEU A 77 -1.02 -24.80 13.23
N LYS A 78 -0.68 -24.63 11.95
CA LYS A 78 -1.55 -24.00 10.95
C LYS A 78 -2.41 -25.08 10.32
N ILE A 79 -3.46 -25.47 11.04
CA ILE A 79 -4.46 -26.46 10.59
C ILE A 79 -5.06 -26.01 9.24
N ASN A 80 -5.12 -26.95 8.31
CA ASN A 80 -5.74 -26.88 6.98
C ASN A 80 -7.11 -26.16 7.02
N ASP A 81 -7.23 -24.93 6.50
CA ASP A 81 -8.55 -24.34 6.14
C ASP A 81 -8.53 -22.99 5.39
N ASN A 82 -7.52 -22.67 4.57
CA ASN A 82 -7.29 -21.27 4.16
C ASN A 82 -7.59 -20.89 2.70
N SER A 83 -8.00 -21.80 1.81
CA SER A 83 -8.24 -21.42 0.40
C SER A 83 -9.45 -20.48 0.24
N ASN A 84 -10.60 -20.86 0.79
CA ASN A 84 -11.82 -20.03 0.71
C ASN A 84 -11.68 -18.71 1.48
N LYS A 85 -10.93 -18.74 2.59
CA LYS A 85 -10.72 -17.56 3.44
C LYS A 85 -9.86 -16.48 2.77
N LEU A 86 -8.83 -16.89 2.00
CA LEU A 86 -7.98 -15.95 1.29
C LEU A 86 -8.74 -15.18 0.21
N GLU A 87 -9.59 -15.86 -0.56
CA GLU A 87 -10.41 -15.21 -1.59
C GLU A 87 -11.38 -14.19 -0.98
N GLU A 88 -12.01 -14.54 0.14
CA GLU A 88 -12.85 -13.61 0.90
C GLU A 88 -12.06 -12.39 1.41
N ASP A 89 -10.85 -12.61 1.92
CA ASP A 89 -9.97 -11.54 2.41
C ASP A 89 -9.51 -10.62 1.27
N ILE A 90 -9.19 -11.18 0.09
CA ILE A 90 -8.86 -10.40 -1.12
C ILE A 90 -10.07 -9.57 -1.54
N ARG A 91 -11.27 -10.17 -1.57
CA ARG A 91 -12.52 -9.47 -1.91
C ARG A 91 -12.78 -8.31 -0.95
N LYS A 92 -12.60 -8.54 0.35
CA LYS A 92 -12.73 -7.52 1.39
C LYS A 92 -11.68 -6.42 1.27
N ALA A 93 -10.43 -6.76 0.96
CA ALA A 93 -9.37 -5.79 0.71
C ALA A 93 -9.70 -4.88 -0.47
N LEU A 94 -10.28 -5.43 -1.54
CA LEU A 94 -10.74 -4.69 -2.71
C LEU A 94 -11.89 -3.75 -2.35
N GLU A 95 -12.91 -4.23 -1.65
CA GLU A 95 -14.04 -3.42 -1.19
C GLU A 95 -13.59 -2.24 -0.33
N ASN A 96 -12.68 -2.50 0.63
CA ASN A 96 -12.10 -1.47 1.48
C ASN A 96 -11.36 -0.40 0.66
N SER A 97 -10.61 -0.83 -0.35
CA SER A 97 -9.85 0.07 -1.23
C SER A 97 -10.77 0.96 -2.06
N ILE A 98 -11.83 0.39 -2.64
CA ILE A 98 -12.84 1.13 -3.41
C ILE A 98 -13.57 2.13 -2.51
N ARG A 99 -13.97 1.71 -1.31
CA ARG A 99 -14.63 2.57 -0.33
C ARG A 99 -13.76 3.77 0.04
N TYR A 100 -12.48 3.53 0.35
CA TYR A 100 -11.53 4.61 0.67
C TYR A 100 -11.28 5.53 -0.51
N HIS A 101 -11.14 4.98 -1.72
CA HIS A 101 -10.99 5.77 -2.93
C HIS A 101 -12.19 6.70 -3.14
N ASN A 102 -13.41 6.17 -3.05
CA ASN A 102 -14.64 6.95 -3.20
C ASN A 102 -14.79 8.03 -2.13
N TYR A 103 -14.43 7.73 -0.88
CA TYR A 103 -14.39 8.71 0.20
C TYR A 103 -13.40 9.85 -0.09
N ASN A 104 -12.16 9.51 -0.46
CA ASN A 104 -11.14 10.50 -0.81
C ASN A 104 -11.52 11.32 -2.05
N LYS A 105 -12.16 10.69 -3.05
CA LYS A 105 -12.68 11.37 -4.25
C LYS A 105 -13.72 12.42 -3.87
N LYS A 106 -14.65 12.11 -2.97
CA LYS A 106 -15.63 13.08 -2.45
C LYS A 106 -14.95 14.27 -1.77
N LEU A 107 -13.96 14.02 -0.91
CA LEU A 107 -13.21 15.08 -0.24
C LEU A 107 -12.42 15.96 -1.23
N TYR A 108 -11.74 15.33 -2.18
CA TYR A 108 -10.95 16.03 -3.19
C TYR A 108 -11.82 16.90 -4.10
N ASN A 109 -13.00 16.40 -4.50
CA ASN A 109 -13.93 17.13 -5.36
C ASN A 109 -14.72 18.21 -4.63
N LYS A 110 -14.84 18.16 -3.29
CA LYS A 110 -15.68 19.10 -2.50
C LYS A 110 -15.35 20.57 -2.76
N ASN A 111 -14.08 20.89 -3.01
CA ASN A 111 -13.61 22.26 -3.23
C ASN A 111 -13.26 22.55 -4.71
N LYS A 112 -13.60 21.64 -5.63
CA LYS A 112 -13.41 21.89 -7.06
C LYS A 112 -14.66 22.57 -7.60
N ILE A 113 -14.46 23.75 -8.20
CA ILE A 113 -15.47 24.42 -9.00
C ILE A 113 -15.62 23.58 -10.28
N ASP A 114 -16.85 23.20 -10.61
CA ASP A 114 -17.16 22.48 -11.82
C ASP A 114 -17.18 23.48 -12.99
N TYR A 115 -16.06 23.59 -13.70
CA TYR A 115 -15.91 24.55 -14.80
C TYR A 115 -16.72 24.15 -16.05
N ASP A 116 -17.29 22.95 -16.10
CA ASP A 116 -18.08 22.44 -17.23
C ASP A 116 -19.47 23.10 -17.37
N LYS A 117 -19.88 23.99 -16.45
CA LYS A 117 -21.17 24.71 -16.53
C LYS A 117 -21.09 26.16 -17.04
N VAL A 118 -19.91 26.64 -17.44
CA VAL A 118 -19.70 28.05 -17.82
C VAL A 118 -19.57 28.24 -19.34
N GLY A 119 -19.74 27.16 -20.13
CA GLY A 119 -19.58 27.17 -21.59
C GLY A 119 -20.87 27.27 -22.43
N ASP A 120 -22.06 27.16 -21.81
CA ASP A 120 -23.34 27.22 -22.50
C ASP A 120 -24.00 28.61 -22.31
N THR A 121 -23.36 29.67 -22.80
CA THR A 121 -23.99 31.00 -22.95
C THR A 121 -23.56 31.66 -24.24
#